data_AF-A0AAV7X448-F1
#
_entry.id   AF-A0AAV7X448-F1
#
_cell.length_a   1.000
_cell.length_b   1.000
_cell.length_c   1.000
_cell.angle_alpha   90.00
_cell.angle_beta   90.00
_cell.angle_gamma   90.00
#
_symmetry.space_group_name_H-M   'P 1'
#
loop_
_entity.id
_entity.type
_entity.pdbx_description
1 polymer ?
#
loop_
_entity_poly.entity_id
_entity_poly.type
_entity_poly.pdbx_seq_one_letter_code
_entity_poly.pdbx_strand_id
1 'polypeptide(L)'
;MLAKKVQEMPPEDRICFSVFDEMSLRVYLHLQQKHGLVAGFVDLCSFGRRPQLAEEVLVAMVRSIYGTWKLPFAFWLTDKKLQATDFAKIFEETNSALLEVGLDLRAQVTDGLQKNLAAEHLLGASYERPWYFLEDKKIVTLVDVRSPSGTPSSSTFSCGRTGRSSTSSSSGPSCCRTWKRSPGWRRRWGSATSTPATLTR
;
A
#
# COMPACT_ATOMS: atom_id res chain seq x y z
N MET A 1 -0.29 -15.31 -7.08
CA MET A 1 -1.68 -15.76 -6.86
C MET A 1 -2.63 -14.93 -7.72
N LEU A 2 -2.56 -13.59 -7.72
CA LEU A 2 -3.37 -12.77 -8.64
C LEU A 2 -3.03 -13.04 -10.11
N ALA A 3 -1.75 -13.20 -10.50
CA ALA A 3 -1.40 -13.35 -11.93
C ALA A 3 -2.03 -14.58 -12.57
N LYS A 4 -2.16 -15.68 -11.82
CA LYS A 4 -2.89 -16.86 -12.30
C LYS A 4 -4.38 -16.53 -12.50
N LYS A 5 -4.98 -15.85 -11.52
CA LYS A 5 -6.37 -15.43 -11.59
C LYS A 5 -6.63 -14.45 -12.73
N VAL A 6 -5.71 -13.51 -12.99
CA VAL A 6 -5.82 -12.50 -14.05
C VAL A 6 -5.82 -13.15 -15.43
N GLN A 7 -5.06 -14.22 -15.64
CA GLN A 7 -5.08 -14.99 -16.89
C GLN A 7 -6.46 -15.62 -17.17
N GLU A 8 -7.17 -16.03 -16.11
CA GLU A 8 -8.50 -16.64 -16.18
C GLU A 8 -9.64 -15.60 -16.23
N MET A 9 -9.37 -14.33 -15.90
CA MET A 9 -10.40 -13.29 -15.89
C MET A 9 -10.81 -12.89 -17.31
N PRO A 10 -12.10 -12.61 -17.55
CA PRO A 10 -12.53 -11.98 -18.80
C PRO A 10 -11.91 -10.58 -18.93
N PRO A 11 -11.69 -10.07 -20.17
CA PRO A 11 -10.99 -8.80 -20.38
C PRO A 11 -11.62 -7.61 -19.66
N GLU A 12 -12.96 -7.57 -19.57
CA GLU A 12 -13.71 -6.50 -18.89
C GLU A 12 -13.40 -6.44 -17.39
N ASP A 13 -13.27 -7.59 -16.74
CA ASP A 13 -12.96 -7.69 -15.31
C ASP A 13 -11.53 -7.26 -14.98
N ARG A 14 -10.63 -7.25 -15.97
CA ARG A 14 -9.23 -6.81 -15.81
C ARG A 14 -9.10 -5.29 -15.79
N ILE A 15 -10.11 -4.56 -16.25
CA ILE A 15 -10.14 -3.10 -16.18
C ILE A 15 -10.39 -2.70 -14.73
N CYS A 16 -9.41 -2.03 -14.12
CA CYS A 16 -9.39 -1.79 -12.69
C CYS A 16 -8.87 -0.41 -12.30
N PHE A 17 -9.04 -0.09 -11.03
CA PHE A 17 -8.42 1.05 -10.36
C PHE A 17 -7.74 0.61 -9.06
N SER A 18 -6.67 1.30 -8.70
CA SER A 18 -5.99 1.14 -7.41
C SER A 18 -6.55 2.15 -6.41
N VAL A 19 -6.60 1.76 -5.14
CA VAL A 19 -7.06 2.58 -4.03
C VAL A 19 -6.01 2.54 -2.96
N PHE A 20 -5.62 3.72 -2.47
CA PHE A 20 -4.68 3.88 -1.38
C PHE A 20 -5.36 4.62 -0.24
N ASP A 21 -5.23 4.07 0.96
CA ASP A 21 -5.77 4.68 2.18
C ASP A 21 -4.80 4.47 3.35
N GLU A 22 -4.75 5.45 4.24
CA GLU A 22 -3.95 5.41 5.46
C GLU A 22 -4.83 5.10 6.66
N MET A 23 -4.40 4.15 7.50
CA MET A 23 -5.07 3.84 8.76
C MET A 23 -4.13 4.04 9.94
N SER A 24 -4.59 4.76 10.97
CA SER A 24 -3.81 4.93 12.19
C SER A 24 -3.65 3.63 12.95
N LEU A 25 -2.42 3.35 13.38
CA LEU A 25 -2.08 2.23 14.26
C LEU A 25 -1.87 2.68 15.70
N ARG A 26 -2.06 1.73 16.61
CA ARG A 26 -1.50 1.84 17.95
C ARG A 26 -0.03 1.45 17.89
N VAL A 27 0.83 2.36 18.33
CA VAL A 27 2.26 2.12 18.42
C VAL A 27 2.51 0.96 19.37
N TYR A 28 3.10 -0.12 18.85
CA TYR A 28 3.41 -1.31 19.63
C TYR A 28 4.60 -2.05 19.02
N LEU A 29 5.55 -2.44 19.87
CA LEU A 29 6.70 -3.24 19.48
C LEU A 29 6.47 -4.70 19.84
N HIS A 30 6.69 -5.60 18.88
CA HIS A 30 6.53 -7.03 19.08
C HIS A 30 7.73 -7.80 18.54
N LEU A 31 8.36 -8.62 19.38
CA LEU A 31 9.43 -9.50 18.92
C LEU A 31 8.83 -10.73 18.23
N GLN A 32 9.00 -10.80 16.91
CA GLN A 32 8.72 -12.02 16.14
C GLN A 32 9.87 -13.01 16.30
N GLN A 33 9.81 -13.83 17.36
CA GLN A 33 10.84 -14.81 17.71
C GLN A 33 11.26 -15.70 16.54
N LYS A 34 10.30 -16.16 15.73
CA LYS A 34 10.55 -17.01 14.56
C LYS A 34 11.50 -16.39 13.54
N HIS A 35 11.50 -15.07 13.41
CA HIS A 35 12.28 -14.34 12.41
C HIS A 35 13.42 -13.54 13.04
N GLY A 36 13.56 -13.55 14.36
CA GLY A 36 14.51 -12.69 15.07
C GLY A 36 14.29 -11.20 14.79
N LEU A 37 13.06 -10.79 14.48
CA LEU A 37 12.73 -9.44 14.02
C LEU A 37 11.86 -8.74 15.06
N VAL A 38 12.22 -7.52 15.44
CA VAL A 38 11.29 -6.64 16.18
C VAL A 38 10.35 -5.99 15.16
N ALA A 39 9.06 -6.23 15.24
CA ALA A 39 8.02 -5.57 14.45
C ALA A 39 7.51 -4.29 15.15
N GLY A 40 6.92 -3.37 14.39
CA GLY A 40 6.39 -2.09 14.91
C GLY A 40 7.21 -0.85 14.56
N PHE A 41 8.23 -1.00 13.72
CA PHE A 41 8.96 0.12 13.12
C PHE A 41 8.47 0.38 11.69
N VAL A 42 8.77 1.57 11.17
CA VAL A 42 8.51 1.95 9.78
C VAL A 42 9.19 0.95 8.84
N ASP A 43 8.40 0.38 7.95
CA ASP A 43 8.81 -0.63 6.98
C ASP A 43 8.16 -0.32 5.63
N LEU A 44 8.96 0.24 4.74
CA LEU A 44 8.56 0.58 3.38
C LEU A 44 8.93 -0.54 2.39
N CYS A 45 9.15 -1.76 2.89
CA CYS A 45 9.48 -2.95 2.09
C CYS A 45 10.73 -2.75 1.22
N SER A 46 10.57 -2.69 -0.10
CA SER A 46 11.60 -2.46 -1.12
C SER A 46 12.39 -1.18 -0.88
N PHE A 47 11.76 -0.14 -0.32
CA PHE A 47 12.39 1.14 -0.01
C PHE A 47 13.11 1.15 1.35
N GLY A 48 13.13 0.01 2.03
CA GLY A 48 13.88 -0.20 3.25
C GLY A 48 13.10 0.13 4.52
N ARG A 49 13.79 -0.12 5.63
CA ARG A 49 13.26 -0.01 6.98
C ARG A 49 13.90 1.15 7.71
N ARG A 50 13.13 1.88 8.50
CA ARG A 50 13.63 3.04 9.26
C ARG A 50 13.48 2.81 10.77
N PRO A 51 14.36 3.37 11.62
CA PRO A 51 14.33 3.17 13.08
C PRO A 51 13.22 3.93 13.81
N GLN A 52 12.28 4.56 13.09
CA GLN A 52 11.10 5.23 13.64
C GLN A 52 9.98 4.23 13.93
N LEU A 53 9.16 4.52 14.93
CA LEU A 53 7.98 3.72 15.24
C LEU A 53 6.91 3.92 14.18
N ALA A 54 6.27 2.83 13.76
CA ALA A 54 5.14 2.91 12.84
C ALA A 54 3.90 3.41 13.59
N GLU A 55 3.33 4.49 13.08
CA GLU A 55 2.10 5.12 13.61
C GLU A 55 0.91 4.91 12.68
N GLU A 56 1.15 4.57 11.42
CA GLU A 56 0.15 4.45 10.36
C GLU A 56 0.44 3.20 9.49
N VAL A 57 -0.57 2.71 8.79
CA VAL A 57 -0.41 1.75 7.69
C VAL A 57 -0.99 2.36 6.43
N LEU A 58 -0.19 2.42 5.39
CA LEU A 58 -0.68 2.64 4.04
C LEU A 58 -1.12 1.30 3.46
N VAL A 59 -2.36 1.19 3.02
CA VAL A 59 -2.91 -0.03 2.42
C VAL A 59 -3.24 0.23 0.95
N ALA A 60 -2.80 -0.67 0.07
CA ALA A 60 -3.17 -0.65 -1.33
C ALA A 60 -4.15 -1.78 -1.66
N MET A 61 -5.25 -1.40 -2.29
CA MET A 61 -6.27 -2.30 -2.81
C MET A 61 -6.44 -2.09 -4.31
N VAL A 62 -6.71 -3.17 -5.03
CA VAL A 62 -7.13 -3.08 -6.44
C VAL A 62 -8.57 -3.55 -6.54
N ARG A 63 -9.35 -2.85 -7.35
CA ARG A 63 -10.76 -3.15 -7.58
C ARG A 63 -11.10 -3.06 -9.06
N SER A 64 -11.89 -4.01 -9.55
CA SER A 64 -12.40 -3.95 -10.92
C SER A 64 -13.43 -2.83 -11.09
N ILE A 65 -13.44 -2.23 -12.28
CA ILE A 65 -14.44 -1.23 -12.65
C ILE A 65 -15.75 -1.93 -13.04
N TYR A 66 -15.67 -2.94 -13.91
CA TYR A 66 -16.83 -3.65 -14.42
C TYR A 66 -17.16 -4.91 -13.59
N GLY A 67 -16.15 -5.53 -13.00
CA GLY A 67 -16.29 -6.71 -12.16
C GLY A 67 -16.64 -6.37 -10.71
N THR A 68 -17.07 -7.40 -9.95
CA THR A 68 -17.44 -7.27 -8.54
C THR A 68 -16.28 -7.55 -7.57
N TRP A 69 -15.08 -7.82 -8.08
CA TRP A 69 -13.95 -8.25 -7.27
C TRP A 69 -13.09 -7.08 -6.78
N LYS A 70 -12.56 -7.25 -5.56
CA LYS A 70 -11.60 -6.35 -4.91
C LYS A 70 -10.57 -7.19 -4.14
N LEU A 71 -9.33 -6.71 -4.07
CA LEU A 71 -8.24 -7.42 -3.40
C LEU A 71 -7.26 -6.43 -2.75
N PRO A 72 -7.09 -6.44 -1.42
CA PRO A 72 -5.93 -5.81 -0.80
C PRO A 72 -4.68 -6.60 -1.21
N PHE A 73 -3.69 -5.92 -1.79
CA PHE A 73 -2.54 -6.60 -2.38
C PHE A 73 -1.20 -6.22 -1.74
N ALA A 74 -1.13 -5.06 -1.08
CA ALA A 74 0.07 -4.60 -0.40
C ALA A 74 -0.27 -3.67 0.78
N PHE A 75 0.67 -3.58 1.71
CA PHE A 75 0.61 -2.64 2.83
C PHE A 75 2.03 -2.23 3.24
N TRP A 76 2.17 -1.04 3.80
CA TRP A 76 3.43 -0.50 4.31
C TRP A 76 3.20 0.08 5.70
N LEU A 77 4.18 -0.10 6.58
CA LEU A 77 4.15 0.49 7.91
C LEU A 77 4.82 1.86 7.82
N THR A 78 4.06 2.91 8.08
CA THR A 78 4.48 4.30 7.87
C THR A 78 4.49 5.06 9.19
N ASP A 79 5.18 6.21 9.19
CA ASP A 79 5.01 7.21 10.23
C ASP A 79 4.24 8.41 9.66
N LYS A 80 3.75 9.28 10.55
CA LYS A 80 2.99 10.47 10.13
C LYS A 80 3.78 11.47 9.31
N LYS A 81 5.11 11.35 9.29
CA LYS A 81 6.04 12.28 8.66
C LYS A 81 6.57 11.77 7.32
N LEU A 82 6.01 10.67 6.82
CA LEU A 82 6.40 10.12 5.53
C LEU A 82 6.24 11.17 4.43
N GLN A 83 7.27 11.32 3.60
CA GLN A 83 7.34 12.38 2.59
C GLN A 83 6.54 11.99 1.35
N ALA A 84 6.00 12.99 0.65
CA ALA A 84 5.30 12.79 -0.63
C ALA A 84 6.17 12.04 -1.67
N THR A 85 7.49 12.18 -1.60
CA THR A 85 8.45 11.45 -2.44
C THR A 85 8.44 9.94 -2.19
N ASP A 86 8.21 9.51 -0.95
CA ASP A 86 8.09 8.08 -0.63
C ASP A 86 6.75 7.52 -1.14
N PHE A 87 5.65 8.28 -1.01
CA PHE A 87 4.35 7.90 -1.58
C PHE A 87 4.41 7.79 -3.10
N ALA A 88 5.02 8.76 -3.79
CA ALA A 88 5.15 8.72 -5.24
C ALA A 88 5.86 7.45 -5.71
N LYS A 89 6.95 7.05 -5.03
CA LYS A 89 7.65 5.78 -5.30
C LYS A 89 6.79 4.56 -5.03
N ILE A 90 6.02 4.56 -3.94
CA ILE A 90 5.10 3.46 -3.62
C ILE A 90 4.02 3.34 -4.69
N PHE A 91 3.40 4.45 -5.10
CA PHE A 91 2.39 4.47 -6.16
C PHE A 91 2.95 3.96 -7.49
N GLU A 92 4.13 4.45 -7.88
CA GLU A 92 4.81 4.00 -9.10
C GLU A 92 5.10 2.50 -9.07
N GLU A 93 5.79 1.99 -8.04
CA GLU A 93 6.15 0.57 -7.94
C GLU A 93 4.92 -0.34 -7.92
N THR A 94 3.90 0.05 -7.16
CA THR A 94 2.69 -0.78 -6.99
C THR A 94 1.84 -0.82 -8.25
N ASN A 95 1.64 0.33 -8.90
CA ASN A 95 0.88 0.39 -10.13
C ASN A 95 1.62 -0.29 -11.28
N SER A 96 2.95 -0.15 -11.37
CA SER A 96 3.76 -0.91 -12.34
C SER A 96 3.62 -2.41 -12.11
N ALA A 97 3.66 -2.88 -10.86
CA ALA A 97 3.46 -4.29 -10.55
C ALA A 97 2.06 -4.80 -10.95
N LEU A 98 1.02 -3.97 -10.91
CA LEU A 98 -0.32 -4.34 -11.39
C LEU A 98 -0.35 -4.46 -12.92
N LEU A 99 0.29 -3.53 -13.63
CA LEU A 99 0.42 -3.56 -15.10
C LEU A 99 1.19 -4.80 -15.56
N GLU A 100 2.32 -5.13 -14.92
CA GLU A 100 3.14 -6.32 -15.22
C GLU A 100 2.36 -7.63 -15.04
N VAL A 101 1.41 -7.66 -14.09
CA VAL A 101 0.54 -8.82 -13.84
C VAL A 101 -0.50 -9.02 -14.96
N GLY A 102 -0.71 -8.01 -15.82
CA GLY A 102 -1.65 -8.04 -16.94
C GLY A 102 -3.02 -7.43 -16.61
N LEU A 103 -3.10 -6.61 -15.56
CA LEU A 103 -4.29 -5.80 -15.29
C LEU A 103 -4.29 -4.53 -16.15
N ASP A 104 -5.48 -4.06 -16.51
CA ASP A 104 -5.67 -2.81 -17.25
C ASP A 104 -6.02 -1.70 -16.25
N LEU A 105 -4.99 -1.17 -15.60
CA LEU A 105 -5.13 -0.11 -14.60
C LEU A 105 -5.44 1.23 -15.28
N ARG A 106 -6.58 1.84 -14.96
CA ARG A 106 -7.04 3.10 -15.57
C ARG A 106 -7.06 4.29 -14.63
N ALA A 107 -7.16 4.03 -13.33
CA ALA A 107 -7.24 5.09 -12.33
C ALA A 107 -6.58 4.68 -11.01
N GLN A 108 -6.21 5.69 -10.24
CA GLN A 108 -5.77 5.62 -8.87
C GLN A 108 -6.69 6.51 -8.03
N VAL A 109 -7.14 6.00 -6.88
CA VAL A 109 -8.01 6.72 -5.94
C VAL A 109 -7.27 6.94 -4.62
N THR A 110 -7.30 8.18 -4.13
CA THR A 110 -6.76 8.57 -2.81
C THR A 110 -7.78 9.43 -2.05
N ASP A 111 -7.57 9.65 -0.75
CA ASP A 111 -8.41 10.52 0.10
C ASP A 111 -8.27 12.03 -0.20
N GLY A 112 -7.38 12.41 -1.14
CA GLY A 112 -7.13 13.79 -1.51
C GLY A 112 -6.44 14.63 -0.43
N LEU A 113 -5.86 14.02 0.61
CA LEU A 113 -5.06 14.76 1.58
C LEU A 113 -3.79 15.33 0.93
N GLN A 114 -3.25 16.40 1.53
CA GLN A 114 -2.11 17.15 0.98
C GLN A 114 -0.89 16.28 0.63
N LYS A 115 -0.62 15.23 1.41
CA LYS A 115 0.49 14.30 1.15
C LYS A 115 0.27 13.53 -0.16
N ASN A 116 -0.94 13.01 -0.37
CA ASN A 116 -1.33 12.25 -1.55
C ASN A 116 -1.35 13.16 -2.79
N LEU A 117 -1.94 14.35 -2.68
CA LEU A 117 -1.91 15.34 -3.77
C LEU A 117 -0.49 15.75 -4.15
N ALA A 118 0.39 15.95 -3.16
CA ALA A 118 1.80 16.26 -3.42
C ALA A 118 2.52 15.09 -4.11
N ALA A 119 2.22 13.85 -3.73
CA ALA A 119 2.78 12.65 -4.36
C ALA A 119 2.31 12.50 -5.82
N GLU A 120 1.01 12.70 -6.07
CA GLU A 120 0.43 12.69 -7.41
C GLU A 120 1.04 13.80 -8.29
N HIS A 121 1.29 14.98 -7.72
CA HIS A 121 1.98 16.05 -8.42
C HIS A 121 3.42 15.70 -8.80
N LEU A 122 4.14 14.98 -7.92
CA LEU A 122 5.49 14.48 -8.24
C LEU A 122 5.49 13.46 -9.39
N LEU A 123 4.40 12.72 -9.57
CA LEU A 123 4.21 11.81 -10.71
C LEU A 123 3.81 12.54 -12.00
N GLY A 124 3.53 13.85 -11.94
CA GLY A 124 3.19 14.68 -13.09
C GLY A 124 1.69 14.97 -13.25
N ALA A 125 0.85 14.56 -12.30
CA ALA A 125 -0.54 14.97 -12.27
C ALA A 125 -0.68 16.43 -11.81
N SER A 126 -1.71 17.12 -12.30
CA SER A 126 -2.05 18.48 -11.87
C SER A 126 -3.57 18.65 -11.84
N TYR A 127 -4.04 19.80 -11.36
CA TYR A 127 -5.48 20.10 -11.36
C TYR A 127 -6.09 20.10 -12.77
N GLU A 128 -5.39 20.66 -13.75
CA GLU A 128 -5.85 20.68 -15.16
C GLU A 128 -5.64 19.34 -15.86
N ARG A 129 -4.65 18.56 -15.39
CA ARG A 129 -4.29 17.26 -15.93
C ARG A 129 -4.27 16.24 -14.79
N PRO A 130 -5.44 15.80 -14.28
CA PRO A 130 -5.54 14.84 -13.17
C PRO A 130 -5.21 13.42 -13.64
N TRP A 131 -4.03 13.27 -14.25
CA TRP A 131 -3.50 12.02 -14.73
C TRP A 131 -1.99 12.13 -14.90
N TYR A 132 -1.33 11.01 -14.81
CA TYR A 132 0.07 10.86 -15.19
C TYR A 132 0.23 9.64 -16.10
N PHE A 133 1.40 9.54 -16.73
CA PHE A 133 1.76 8.36 -17.51
C PHE A 133 2.64 7.47 -16.65
N LEU A 134 2.26 6.21 -16.57
CA LEU A 134 3.10 5.14 -16.05
C LEU A 134 3.40 4.21 -17.22
N GLU A 135 4.67 4.15 -17.61
CA GLU A 135 5.08 3.57 -18.89
C GLU A 135 4.32 4.29 -20.03
N ASP A 136 3.48 3.58 -20.78
CA ASP A 136 2.63 4.16 -21.84
C ASP A 136 1.13 4.19 -21.45
N LYS A 137 0.81 3.94 -20.18
CA LYS A 137 -0.56 3.90 -19.67
C LYS A 137 -0.90 5.20 -18.95
N LYS A 138 -1.96 5.84 -19.41
CA LYS A 138 -2.56 7.00 -18.74
C LYS A 138 -3.32 6.52 -17.50
N ILE A 139 -2.85 6.93 -16.32
CA ILE A 139 -3.49 6.66 -15.03
C ILE A 139 -4.16 7.95 -14.55
N VAL A 140 -5.49 7.94 -14.44
CA VAL A 140 -6.26 9.08 -13.92
C VAL A 140 -6.19 9.10 -12.40
N THR A 141 -5.94 10.26 -11.79
CA THR A 141 -6.01 10.43 -10.35
C THR A 141 -7.41 10.87 -9.95
N LEU A 142 -8.00 10.18 -8.99
CA LEU A 142 -9.33 10.42 -8.48
C LEU A 142 -9.25 10.63 -6.97
N VAL A 143 -10.07 11.55 -6.46
CA VAL A 143 -10.20 11.79 -5.03
C VAL A 143 -11.48 11.13 -4.53
N ASP A 144 -11.39 10.40 -3.42
CA ASP A 144 -12.56 9.87 -2.72
C ASP A 144 -13.35 11.04 -2.11
N VAL A 145 -14.36 11.49 -2.83
CA VAL A 145 -15.25 12.55 -2.35
C VAL A 145 -16.20 11.94 -1.34
N ARG A 146 -15.96 12.23 -0.06
CA ARG A 146 -16.95 11.96 0.98
C ARG A 146 -18.26 12.62 0.57
N SER A 147 -19.33 11.84 0.42
CA SER A 147 -20.65 12.39 0.11
C SER A 147 -20.96 13.52 1.09
N PRO A 148 -21.44 14.69 0.62
CA PRO A 148 -21.79 15.78 1.52
C PRO A 148 -22.80 15.24 2.55
N SER A 149 -22.35 15.13 3.80
CA SER A 149 -23.19 14.75 4.92
C SER A 149 -24.21 15.86 5.15
N GLY A 150 -25.33 15.79 4.42
CA GLY A 150 -26.30 16.88 4.33
C GLY A 150 -27.69 16.49 3.81
N THR A 151 -28.04 15.20 3.75
CA THR A 151 -29.45 14.83 3.82
C THR A 151 -29.78 14.50 5.29
N PRO A 152 -30.66 15.26 5.95
CA PRO A 152 -31.07 14.95 7.31
C PRO A 152 -32.01 13.74 7.25
N SER A 153 -31.45 12.53 7.36
CA SER A 153 -32.24 11.39 7.81
C SER A 153 -32.19 11.36 9.33
N SER A 154 -33.32 11.73 9.91
CA SER A 154 -33.62 11.59 11.33
C SER A 154 -33.42 10.15 11.78
N SER A 155 -32.36 9.89 12.52
CA SER A 155 -32.40 9.01 13.70
C SER A 155 -31.08 9.09 14.44
N THR A 156 -31.11 9.83 15.53
CA THR A 156 -30.13 9.77 16.61
C THR A 156 -30.04 8.32 17.09
N PHE A 157 -28.90 7.66 16.87
CA PHE A 157 -28.55 6.46 17.63
C PHE A 157 -27.28 6.76 18.42
N SER A 158 -27.48 7.27 19.64
CA SER A 158 -26.47 7.25 20.68
C SER A 158 -26.40 5.81 21.24
N CYS A 159 -25.34 5.07 20.91
CA CYS A 159 -25.08 3.81 21.59
C CYS A 159 -24.01 4.01 22.67
N GLY A 160 -24.47 3.91 23.92
CA GLY A 160 -23.70 4.08 25.14
C GLY A 160 -22.59 3.05 25.32
N ARG A 161 -21.60 3.46 26.12
CA ARG A 161 -20.60 2.60 26.74
C ARG A 161 -21.27 1.51 27.56
N THR A 162 -21.02 0.25 27.23
CA THR A 162 -20.90 -0.82 28.23
C THR A 162 -19.76 -1.74 27.78
N GLY A 163 -18.86 -2.05 28.72
CA GLY A 163 -17.73 -2.93 28.46
C GLY A 163 -18.14 -4.40 28.55
N ARG A 164 -17.41 -5.25 27.81
CA ARG A 164 -17.08 -6.60 28.28
C ARG A 164 -15.86 -7.13 27.54
N SER A 165 -14.92 -7.62 28.33
CA SER A 165 -13.78 -8.43 27.93
C SER A 165 -14.25 -9.77 27.36
N SER A 166 -13.58 -10.23 26.29
CA SER A 166 -13.32 -11.65 26.10
C SER A 166 -12.10 -11.83 25.21
N THR A 167 -11.17 -12.64 25.71
CA THR A 167 -9.97 -13.14 25.05
C THR A 167 -10.36 -14.18 24.01
N SER A 168 -9.82 -14.06 22.79
CA SER A 168 -9.56 -15.23 21.96
C SER A 168 -8.32 -15.00 21.09
N SER A 169 -7.41 -15.93 21.20
CA SER A 169 -6.16 -16.05 20.48
C SER A 169 -6.43 -16.41 19.01
N SER A 170 -6.00 -15.56 18.08
CA SER A 170 -5.83 -15.94 16.68
C SER A 170 -4.48 -15.44 16.20
N SER A 171 -3.64 -16.38 15.80
CA SER A 171 -2.34 -16.21 15.16
C SER A 171 -2.41 -15.18 14.02
N GLY A 172 -1.76 -14.03 14.21
CA GLY A 172 -1.65 -12.99 13.19
C GLY A 172 -0.74 -13.41 12.03
N PRO A 173 -1.09 -13.06 10.77
CA PRO A 173 -0.26 -13.37 9.62
C PRO A 173 1.05 -12.56 9.64
N SER A 174 2.13 -13.23 9.24
CA SER A 174 3.48 -12.67 9.09
C SER A 174 3.51 -11.47 8.14
N CYS A 175 4.17 -10.40 8.58
CA CYS A 175 4.54 -9.24 7.78
C CYS A 175 5.15 -9.70 6.44
N CYS A 176 4.60 -9.22 5.32
CA CYS A 176 5.03 -9.50 3.95
C CYS A 176 5.11 -10.98 3.54
N ARG A 177 3.95 -11.63 3.33
CA ARG A 177 3.86 -12.67 2.29
C ARG A 177 3.66 -12.00 0.95
N THR A 178 4.75 -11.51 0.38
CA THR A 178 4.83 -11.30 -1.05
C THR A 178 4.49 -12.62 -1.75
N TRP A 179 3.82 -12.44 -2.87
CA TRP A 179 3.57 -13.45 -3.87
C TRP A 179 4.72 -14.44 -4.02
N LYS A 180 4.40 -15.73 -4.08
CA LYS A 180 5.34 -16.77 -4.50
C LYS A 180 6.01 -16.36 -5.81
N ARG A 181 7.28 -15.93 -5.67
CA ARG A 181 8.43 -16.01 -6.58
C ARG A 181 8.09 -16.39 -8.03
N SER A 182 8.07 -15.40 -8.92
CA SER A 182 8.27 -15.61 -10.35
C SER A 182 9.78 -15.68 -10.65
N PRO A 183 10.28 -16.57 -11.54
CA PRO A 183 11.72 -16.87 -11.67
C PRO A 183 12.63 -15.75 -12.24
N GLY A 184 12.07 -14.62 -12.70
CA GLY A 184 12.83 -13.56 -13.37
C GLY A 184 13.58 -12.59 -12.43
N TRP A 185 13.32 -12.61 -11.12
CA TRP A 185 13.82 -11.61 -10.16
C TRP A 185 15.23 -11.87 -9.62
N ARG A 186 16.02 -12.69 -10.32
CA ARG A 186 17.44 -12.94 -10.03
C ARG A 186 18.29 -12.10 -10.98
N ARG A 187 18.63 -10.86 -10.60
CA ARG A 187 19.90 -10.17 -10.92
C ARG A 187 19.81 -8.67 -10.57
N ARG A 188 19.93 -8.33 -9.28
CA ARG A 188 20.55 -7.06 -8.86
C ARG A 188 20.84 -7.04 -7.36
N TRP A 189 21.71 -7.93 -6.93
CA TRP A 189 22.45 -7.72 -5.68
C TRP A 189 23.91 -8.07 -5.98
N GLY A 190 24.68 -7.03 -6.29
CA GLY A 190 26.13 -7.10 -6.23
C GLY A 190 26.52 -7.27 -4.76
N SER A 191 27.25 -8.34 -4.50
CA SER A 191 27.95 -8.63 -3.26
C SER A 191 28.93 -7.52 -2.92
N ALA A 192 28.64 -6.73 -1.89
CA ALA A 192 29.67 -6.02 -1.15
C ALA A 192 30.02 -6.88 0.07
N THR A 193 30.90 -7.86 -0.14
CA THR A 193 31.67 -8.49 0.92
C THR A 193 32.55 -7.43 1.58
N SER A 194 32.27 -7.10 2.84
CA SER A 194 33.19 -6.37 3.69
C SER A 194 34.36 -7.29 4.07
N THR A 195 35.55 -6.96 3.57
CA THR A 195 36.81 -7.51 4.10
C THR A 195 37.19 -6.74 5.37
N PRO A 196 37.60 -7.38 6.46
CA PRO A 196 38.06 -6.69 7.65
C PRO A 196 39.50 -6.20 7.44
N ALA A 197 39.76 -4.91 7.67
CA ALA A 197 41.12 -4.38 7.72
C ALA A 197 41.63 -4.43 9.17
N THR A 198 42.73 -5.16 9.31
CA THR A 198 43.49 -5.48 10.52
C THR A 198 43.99 -4.24 11.25
N LEU A 199 43.73 -4.19 12.58
CA LEU A 199 44.44 -3.32 13.52
C LEU A 199 45.88 -3.84 13.66
N THR A 200 46.88 -3.04 13.27
CA THR A 200 48.26 -3.20 13.75
C THR A 200 48.57 -2.13 14.78
N ARG A 201 49.21 -2.61 15.84
CA ARG A 201 49.60 -1.96 17.09
C ARG A 201 50.81 -1.06 16.91
#